data_AF-A0A3P8X4D0-F1
#
_entry.id   AF-A0A3P8X4D0-F1
#
_cell.length_a   1.000
_cell.length_b   1.000
_cell.length_c   1.000
_cell.angle_alpha   90.00
_cell.angle_beta   90.00
_cell.angle_gamma   90.00
#
_symmetry.space_group_name_H-M   'P 1'
#
loop_
_entity.id
_entity.type
_entity.pdbx_description
1 polymer ?
#
loop_
_entity_poly.entity_id
_entity_poly.type
_entity_poly.pdbx_seq_one_letter_code
_entity_poly.pdbx_strand_id
1 'polypeptide(L)'
;PNNEAERWDCIQGFYELVNQETDGPQVAIRLLAHKIQSPQEKEALQAITVLEACMNNCGKRFQCEAAKFRFLNELIKVLTPKAGTL
;
A
#
# COMPACT_ATOMS: atom_id res chain seq x y z
N PRO A 1 2.18 -13.55 1.62
CA PRO A 1 1.19 -14.54 1.15
C PRO A 1 0.81 -15.61 2.20
N ASN A 2 1.76 -16.13 2.99
CA ASN A 2 1.51 -17.28 3.89
C ASN A 2 0.89 -16.92 5.26
N ASN A 3 0.74 -15.63 5.59
CA ASN A 3 0.15 -15.23 6.87
C ASN A 3 -1.31 -15.68 6.93
N GLU A 4 -1.69 -16.54 7.87
CA GLU A 4 -3.07 -17.05 7.98
C GLU A 4 -4.08 -15.97 8.39
N ALA A 5 -3.62 -14.94 9.12
CA ALA A 5 -4.41 -13.78 9.56
C ALA A 5 -3.58 -12.48 9.50
N GLU A 6 -4.23 -11.34 9.71
CA GLU A 6 -3.57 -10.04 9.82
C GLU A 6 -2.67 -10.01 11.06
N ARG A 7 -1.38 -9.74 10.83
CA ARG A 7 -0.37 -9.62 11.88
C ARG A 7 -0.30 -8.15 12.30
N TRP A 8 -1.22 -7.71 13.15
CA TRP A 8 -1.34 -6.31 13.56
C TRP A 8 -0.04 -5.72 14.12
N ASP A 9 0.75 -6.49 14.87
CA ASP A 9 2.07 -6.05 15.35
C ASP A 9 3.03 -5.69 14.19
N CYS A 10 2.99 -6.43 13.09
CA CYS A 10 3.81 -6.16 11.91
C CYS A 10 3.30 -4.94 11.14
N ILE A 11 1.98 -4.74 11.08
CA ILE A 11 1.37 -3.56 10.45
C ILE A 11 1.74 -2.31 11.24
N GLN A 12 1.68 -2.40 12.57
CA GLN A 12 2.11 -1.33 13.47
C GLN A 12 3.59 -0.99 13.30
N GLY A 13 4.46 -1.99 13.38
CA GLY A 13 5.90 -1.77 13.17
C GLY A 13 6.20 -1.16 11.79
N PHE A 14 5.42 -1.51 10.76
CA PHE A 14 5.56 -0.92 9.44
C PHE A 14 5.26 0.59 9.44
N TYR A 15 4.09 1.02 9.93
CA TYR A 15 3.76 2.45 9.90
C TYR A 15 4.62 3.28 10.87
N GLU A 16 5.08 2.67 11.97
CA GLU A 16 6.05 3.31 12.88
C GLU A 16 7.37 3.59 12.16
N LEU A 17 7.88 2.62 11.40
CA LEU A 17 9.10 2.80 10.60
C LEU A 17 8.90 3.87 9.52
N VAL A 18 7.74 3.88 8.85
CA VAL A 18 7.39 4.92 7.86
C VAL A 18 7.43 6.33 8.47
N ASN A 19 7.01 6.47 9.73
CA ASN A 19 7.02 7.75 10.42
C ASN A 19 8.42 8.18 10.87
N GLN A 20 9.25 7.24 11.29
CA GLN A 20 10.62 7.48 11.74
C GLN A 20 11.54 7.90 10.59
N GLU A 21 11.39 7.26 9.43
CA GLU A 21 12.28 7.48 8.29
C GLU A 21 11.95 8.77 7.52
N THR A 22 12.99 9.44 7.02
CA THR A 22 12.83 10.71 6.28
C THR A 22 12.16 10.48 4.93
N ASP A 23 12.54 9.41 4.23
CA ASP A 23 11.98 8.97 2.95
C ASP A 23 10.94 7.85 3.10
N GLY A 24 10.62 7.46 4.34
CA GLY A 24 9.66 6.42 4.68
C GLY A 24 8.35 6.52 3.90
N PRO A 25 7.68 7.68 3.86
CA PRO A 25 6.44 7.86 3.09
C PRO A 25 6.59 7.52 1.60
N GLN A 26 7.65 8.01 0.94
CA GLN A 26 7.90 7.79 -0.48
C GLN A 26 8.20 6.32 -0.78
N VAL A 27 9.00 5.68 0.07
CA VAL A 27 9.37 4.26 -0.06
C VAL A 27 8.14 3.37 0.16
N ALA A 28 7.39 3.61 1.23
CA ALA A 28 6.20 2.83 1.56
C ALA A 28 5.15 2.90 0.46
N ILE A 29 4.86 4.09 -0.07
CA ILE A 29 3.90 4.27 -1.16
C ILE A 29 4.29 3.48 -2.41
N ARG A 30 5.59 3.42 -2.76
CA ARG A 30 6.07 2.61 -3.89
C ARG A 30 5.92 1.11 -3.63
N LEU A 31 6.23 0.66 -2.42
CA LEU A 31 6.10 -0.75 -2.02
C LEU A 31 4.64 -1.19 -2.01
N LEU A 32 3.75 -0.39 -1.43
CA LEU A 32 2.30 -0.63 -1.41
C LEU A 32 1.75 -0.63 -2.83
N ALA A 33 2.17 0.34 -3.65
CA ALA A 33 2.09 0.34 -5.12
C ALA A 33 2.13 -1.05 -5.76
N HIS A 34 3.27 -1.68 -5.55
CA HIS A 34 3.61 -2.97 -6.13
C HIS A 34 2.82 -4.12 -5.50
N LYS A 35 2.61 -4.09 -4.18
CA LYS A 35 1.93 -5.18 -3.46
C LYS A 35 0.41 -5.21 -3.71
N ILE A 36 -0.23 -4.06 -3.84
CA ILE A 36 -1.66 -3.95 -4.20
C ILE A 36 -1.92 -4.52 -5.60
N GLN A 37 -0.94 -4.41 -6.51
CA GLN A 37 -1.02 -4.99 -7.85
C GLN A 37 -0.67 -6.50 -7.90
N SER A 38 -0.44 -7.14 -6.75
CA SER A 38 -0.11 -8.57 -6.73
C SER A 38 -1.23 -9.39 -7.38
N PRO A 39 -0.90 -10.37 -8.24
CA PRO A 39 -1.90 -11.31 -8.76
C PRO A 39 -2.45 -12.24 -7.67
N GLN A 40 -1.81 -12.29 -6.50
CA GLN A 40 -2.29 -13.04 -5.35
C GLN A 40 -3.23 -12.16 -4.54
N GLU A 41 -4.53 -12.46 -4.62
CA GLU A 41 -5.59 -11.71 -3.94
C GLU A 41 -5.27 -11.44 -2.47
N LYS A 42 -4.81 -12.46 -1.74
CA LYS A 42 -4.45 -12.34 -0.33
C LYS A 42 -3.33 -11.33 -0.07
N GLU A 43 -2.33 -11.27 -0.94
CA GLU A 43 -1.23 -10.29 -0.80
C GLU A 43 -1.71 -8.88 -1.10
N ALA A 44 -2.56 -8.71 -2.13
CA ALA A 44 -3.15 -7.43 -2.47
C ALA A 44 -4.05 -6.91 -1.34
N LEU A 45 -4.92 -7.76 -0.77
CA LEU A 45 -5.78 -7.39 0.36
C LEU A 45 -4.96 -6.98 1.59
N GLN A 46 -3.92 -7.73 1.94
CA GLN A 46 -3.03 -7.36 3.04
C GLN A 46 -2.33 -6.02 2.80
N ALA A 47 -1.92 -5.73 1.56
CA ALA A 47 -1.34 -4.45 1.21
C ALA A 47 -2.35 -3.29 1.33
N ILE A 48 -3.63 -3.54 1.02
CA ILE A 48 -4.71 -2.56 1.23
C ILE A 48 -4.91 -2.29 2.72
N THR A 49 -4.94 -3.32 3.58
CA THR A 49 -5.00 -3.13 5.04
C THR A 49 -3.84 -2.28 5.56
N VAL A 50 -2.61 -2.56 5.10
CA VAL A 50 -1.43 -1.77 5.51
C VAL A 50 -1.53 -0.32 5.00
N LEU A 51 -2.03 -0.11 3.78
CA LEU A 51 -2.28 1.23 3.24
C LEU A 51 -3.29 2.00 4.10
N GLU A 52 -4.39 1.38 4.48
CA GLU A 52 -5.41 1.98 5.36
C GLU A 52 -4.79 2.35 6.73
N ALA A 53 -4.05 1.42 7.34
CA ALA A 53 -3.37 1.69 8.61
C ALA A 53 -2.39 2.88 8.49
N CYS A 54 -1.62 2.98 7.41
CA CYS A 54 -0.72 4.11 7.17
C CYS A 54 -1.48 5.43 6.94
N MET A 55 -2.61 5.41 6.23
CA MET A 55 -3.45 6.61 6.02
C MET A 55 -3.98 7.18 7.34
N ASN A 56 -4.29 6.30 8.30
CA ASN A 56 -4.79 6.66 9.62
C ASN A 56 -3.68 7.09 10.60
N ASN A 57 -2.47 6.52 10.50
CA ASN A 57 -1.43 6.66 11.54
C ASN A 57 -0.17 7.43 11.11
N CYS A 58 0.05 7.69 9.81
CA CYS A 58 1.26 8.38 9.33
C CYS A 58 1.11 9.88 9.07
N GLY A 59 -0.12 10.40 9.22
CA GLY A 59 -0.42 11.83 9.06
C GLY A 59 -0.09 12.40 7.67
N LYS A 60 0.06 13.74 7.62
CA LYS A 60 0.08 14.49 6.35
C LYS A 60 1.22 14.10 5.41
N ARG A 61 2.40 13.72 5.91
CA ARG A 61 3.55 13.36 5.06
C ARG A 61 3.22 12.17 4.16
N PHE A 62 2.63 11.12 4.74
CA PHE A 62 2.18 9.95 3.99
C PHE A 62 0.98 10.25 3.11
N GLN A 63 -0.03 10.94 3.66
CA GLN A 63 -1.25 11.30 2.91
C GLN A 63 -0.93 12.14 1.67
N CYS A 64 0.03 13.06 1.73
CA CYS A 64 0.47 13.86 0.58
C CYS A 64 1.13 13.00 -0.51
N GLU A 65 1.89 11.97 -0.16
CA GLU A 65 2.45 11.03 -1.16
C GLU A 65 1.36 10.14 -1.75
N ALA A 66 0.44 9.64 -0.93
CA ALA A 66 -0.71 8.85 -1.37
C ALA A 66 -1.64 9.62 -2.31
N ALA A 67 -1.82 10.92 -2.09
CA ALA A 67 -2.69 11.76 -2.91
C ALA A 67 -2.08 12.15 -4.28
N LYS A 68 -0.83 11.79 -4.57
CA LYS A 68 -0.21 12.10 -5.87
C LYS A 68 -0.80 11.24 -6.98
N PHE A 69 -1.03 11.84 -8.14
CA PHE A 69 -1.48 11.15 -9.35
C PHE A 69 -0.67 9.90 -9.68
N ARG A 70 0.65 9.91 -9.42
CA ARG A 70 1.50 8.73 -9.62
C ARG A 70 0.97 7.51 -8.87
N PHE A 71 0.63 7.64 -7.59
CA PHE A 71 0.12 6.53 -6.79
C PHE A 71 -1.31 6.17 -7.16
N LEU A 72 -2.17 7.19 -7.32
CA LEU A 72 -3.58 6.99 -7.69
C LEU A 72 -3.71 6.25 -9.04
N ASN A 73 -2.85 6.55 -10.02
CA ASN A 73 -2.83 5.85 -11.30
C ASN A 73 -2.50 4.36 -11.16
N GLU A 74 -1.66 3.97 -10.20
CA GLU A 74 -1.40 2.56 -9.93
C GLU A 74 -2.63 1.85 -9.36
N LEU A 75 -3.42 2.53 -8.53
CA LEU A 75 -4.69 1.97 -8.01
C LEU A 75 -5.75 1.85 -9.11
N ILE A 76 -5.85 2.85 -9.99
CA ILE A 76 -6.79 2.82 -11.13
C ILE A 76 -6.47 1.65 -12.05
N LYS A 77 -5.19 1.33 -12.29
CA LYS A 77 -4.79 0.18 -13.11
C LYS A 77 -5.28 -1.16 -12.57
N VAL A 78 -5.42 -1.31 -11.26
CA VAL A 78 -5.93 -2.54 -10.62
C VAL A 78 -7.41 -2.72 -10.91
N LEU A 79 -8.18 -1.62 -10.92
CA LEU A 79 -9.61 -1.63 -11.19
C LEU A 79 -9.94 -1.67 -12.68
N THR A 80 -9.01 -1.25 -13.52
CA THR A 80 -9.17 -1.22 -14.97
C THR A 80 -9.07 -2.64 -15.51
N PRO A 81 -10.10 -3.16 -16.21
CA PRO A 81 -9.98 -4.43 -16.90
C PRO A 81 -8.79 -4.36 -17.87
N LYS A 82 -7.82 -5.26 -17.71
CA LYS A 82 -6.79 -5.43 -18.74
C LYS A 82 -7.54 -5.91 -19.96
N ALA A 83 -7.58 -5.08 -21.03
CA ALA A 83 -8.26 -5.42 -22.27
C ALA A 83 -7.82 -6.83 -22.65
N GLY A 84 -8.75 -7.78 -22.50
CA GLY A 84 -8.50 -9.18 -22.79
C GLY A 84 -8.06 -9.27 -24.24
N THR A 85 -6.95 -9.96 -24.46
CA THR A 85 -6.58 -10.51 -25.76
C THR A 85 -7.85 -11.12 -26.39
N LEU A 86 -8.40 -10.47 -27.41
CA LEU A 86 -9.36 -11.05 -28.33
C LEU A 86 -8.60 -11.90 -29.36
#